data_AF-A0A0R2VM73-F1
#
_entry.id   AF-A0A0R2VM73-F1
#
_cell.length_a   1.000
_cell.length_b   1.000
_cell.length_c   1.000
_cell.angle_alpha   90.00
_cell.angle_beta   90.00
_cell.angle_gamma   90.00
#
_symmetry.space_group_name_H-M   'P 1'
#
loop_
_entity.id
_entity.type
_entity.pdbx_description
1 polymer ?
#
loop_
_entity_poly.entity_id
_entity_poly.type
_entity_poly.pdbx_seq_one_letter_code
_entity_poly.pdbx_strand_id
1 'polypeptide(L)'
;MSQVLQNRRSVIHPYKFNMWLAIVAMVMMFAAFTSAYVVKKADVSNWLVFELPVMFSYSAVIIVISSICMQLAYITFRRNRIGLHRLFMVATFFLGATFLVLQVLGWQELKAEGILLKGNVAGSFLYVISGAHFLHVAGGVIALLVFVILAFTRYNKPEDTLLENIHPDKQIGVELMATYWHFVDVLWLYLFFFFQMS
;
A
#
# COMPACT_ATOMS: atom_id res chain seq x y z
N MET A 1 51.14 0.43 -9.49
CA MET A 1 50.35 -0.80 -9.28
C MET A 1 49.37 -0.52 -8.14
N SER A 2 48.07 -0.75 -8.40
CA SER A 2 46.97 -0.96 -7.43
C SER A 2 46.38 0.18 -6.57
N GLN A 3 46.21 1.40 -7.07
CA GLN A 3 45.30 2.38 -6.42
C GLN A 3 44.35 3.09 -7.41
N VAL A 4 43.88 2.39 -8.45
CA VAL A 4 42.68 2.84 -9.15
C VAL A 4 41.50 2.40 -8.30
N LEU A 5 41.07 3.34 -7.46
CA LEU A 5 39.89 3.32 -6.62
C LEU A 5 38.75 2.59 -7.32
N GLN A 6 38.44 1.40 -6.80
CA GLN A 6 37.24 0.65 -7.09
C GLN A 6 36.06 1.47 -6.55
N ASN A 7 35.69 2.52 -7.27
CA ASN A 7 34.48 3.30 -7.05
C ASN A 7 33.31 2.38 -7.41
N ARG A 8 32.97 1.46 -6.49
CA ARG A 8 31.70 0.77 -6.49
C ARG A 8 30.63 1.81 -6.19
N ARG A 9 30.32 2.65 -7.19
CA ARG A 9 29.01 3.29 -7.26
C ARG A 9 28.03 2.14 -7.09
N SER A 10 27.33 2.10 -5.98
CA SER A 10 26.20 1.20 -5.79
C SER A 10 25.19 1.56 -6.87
N VAL A 11 25.30 0.92 -8.03
CA VAL A 11 24.30 1.03 -9.09
C VAL A 11 23.04 0.44 -8.45
N ILE A 12 22.12 1.33 -8.09
CA ILE A 12 20.84 0.94 -7.49
C ILE A 12 20.24 -0.12 -8.39
N HIS A 13 19.85 -1.26 -7.81
CA HIS A 13 19.29 -2.36 -8.59
C HIS A 13 18.12 -1.82 -9.46
N PRO A 14 18.06 -2.11 -10.77
CA PRO A 14 17.09 -1.48 -11.67
C PRO A 14 15.64 -1.54 -11.17
N TYR A 15 15.23 -2.65 -10.55
CA TYR A 15 13.91 -2.80 -9.94
C TYR A 15 13.65 -1.86 -8.75
N LYS A 16 14.66 -1.56 -7.92
CA LYS A 16 14.55 -0.60 -6.81
C LYS A 16 14.40 0.82 -7.34
N PHE A 17 15.16 1.17 -8.38
CA PHE A 17 15.02 2.47 -9.03
C PHE A 17 13.62 2.67 -9.63
N ASN A 18 13.11 1.67 -10.36
CA ASN A 18 11.76 1.72 -10.93
C ASN A 18 10.67 1.84 -9.85
N MET A 19 10.83 1.16 -8.72
CA MET A 19 9.91 1.26 -7.59
C MET A 19 9.87 2.66 -6.99
N TRP A 20 11.03 3.25 -6.72
CA TRP A 20 11.11 4.62 -6.21
C TRP A 20 10.50 5.63 -7.17
N LEU A 21 10.76 5.47 -8.48
CA LEU A 21 10.14 6.31 -9.50
C LEU A 21 8.61 6.17 -9.50
N ALA A 22 8.09 4.95 -9.39
CA ALA A 22 6.66 4.69 -9.31
C ALA A 22 6.04 5.31 -8.03
N ILE A 23 6.71 5.19 -6.88
CA ILE A 23 6.31 5.81 -5.61
C ILE A 23 6.21 7.33 -5.76
N VAL A 24 7.23 7.97 -6.31
CA VAL A 24 7.23 9.43 -6.52
C VAL A 24 6.09 9.84 -7.45
N ALA A 25 5.87 9.11 -8.55
CA ALA A 25 4.76 9.37 -9.46
C ALA A 25 3.39 9.26 -8.77
N MET A 26 3.18 8.23 -7.94
CA MET A 26 1.96 8.05 -7.15
C MET A 26 1.77 9.20 -6.16
N VAL A 27 2.81 9.59 -5.41
CA VAL A 27 2.75 10.73 -4.49
C VAL A 27 2.32 12.01 -5.21
N MET A 28 2.92 12.30 -6.37
CA MET A 28 2.59 13.50 -7.15
C MET A 28 1.15 13.49 -7.63
N MET A 29 0.61 12.34 -8.04
CA MET A 29 -0.78 12.20 -8.44
C MET A 29 -1.75 12.48 -7.27
N PHE A 30 -1.51 11.88 -6.10
CA PHE A 30 -2.36 12.12 -4.91
C PHE A 30 -2.20 13.54 -4.35
N ALA A 31 -1.00 14.14 -4.46
CA ALA A 31 -0.78 15.55 -4.14
C ALA A 31 -1.57 16.48 -5.07
N ALA A 32 -1.63 16.17 -6.37
CA ALA A 32 -2.45 16.92 -7.31
C ALA A 32 -3.96 16.81 -6.99
N PHE A 33 -4.45 15.61 -6.65
CA PHE A 33 -5.85 15.42 -6.26
C PHE A 33 -6.21 16.13 -4.96
N THR A 34 -5.37 16.03 -3.93
CA THR A 34 -5.60 16.72 -2.66
C THR A 34 -5.49 18.24 -2.80
N SER A 35 -4.59 18.75 -3.64
CA SER A 35 -4.54 20.18 -4.00
C SER A 35 -5.81 20.65 -4.71
N ALA A 36 -6.31 19.89 -5.69
CA ALA A 36 -7.55 20.20 -6.39
C ALA A 36 -8.76 20.23 -5.42
N TYR A 37 -8.80 19.34 -4.43
CA TYR A 37 -9.79 19.36 -3.36
C TYR A 37 -9.74 20.65 -2.55
N VAL A 38 -8.55 21.07 -2.07
CA VAL A 38 -8.40 22.29 -1.25
C VAL A 38 -8.80 23.54 -2.02
N VAL A 39 -8.36 23.66 -3.28
CA VAL A 39 -8.70 24.80 -4.13
C VAL A 39 -10.20 24.87 -4.38
N LYS A 40 -10.86 23.73 -4.67
CA LYS A 40 -12.31 23.72 -4.87
C LYS A 40 -13.11 23.91 -3.60
N LYS A 41 -12.59 23.50 -2.46
CA LYS A 41 -13.17 23.79 -1.15
C LYS A 41 -13.20 25.29 -0.85
N ALA A 42 -12.17 26.03 -1.25
CA ALA A 42 -12.12 27.48 -1.07
C ALA A 42 -13.07 28.26 -2.00
N ASP A 43 -13.42 27.69 -3.15
CA ASP A 43 -14.21 28.33 -4.22
C ASP A 43 -15.74 28.13 -4.03
N VAL A 44 -16.15 27.02 -3.40
CA VAL A 44 -17.58 26.66 -3.26
C VAL A 44 -18.12 27.10 -1.90
N SER A 45 -19.08 28.04 -1.90
CA SER A 45 -19.66 28.62 -0.68
C SER A 45 -20.54 27.67 0.15
N ASN A 46 -21.08 26.60 -0.45
CA ASN A 46 -21.90 25.59 0.24
C ASN A 46 -21.15 24.27 0.38
N TRP A 47 -19.96 24.31 1.00
CA TRP A 47 -19.18 23.11 1.25
C TRP A 47 -19.86 22.27 2.33
N LEU A 48 -20.34 21.09 1.94
CA LEU A 48 -20.97 20.15 2.87
C LEU A 48 -19.89 19.55 3.77
N VAL A 49 -19.94 19.90 5.05
CA VAL A 49 -19.14 19.27 6.11
C VAL A 49 -19.86 17.97 6.46
N PHE A 50 -19.26 16.84 6.10
CA PHE A 50 -19.76 15.53 6.46
C PHE A 50 -18.72 14.83 7.34
N GLU A 51 -19.20 14.05 8.29
CA GLU A 51 -18.34 13.21 9.12
C GLU A 51 -17.98 11.95 8.33
N LEU A 52 -16.72 11.52 8.40
CA LEU A 52 -16.32 10.27 7.78
C LEU A 52 -16.98 9.10 8.53
N PRO A 53 -17.63 8.17 7.82
CA PRO A 53 -18.23 7.02 8.47
C PRO A 53 -17.20 6.20 9.26
N VAL A 54 -17.66 5.59 10.35
CA VAL A 54 -16.84 4.77 11.26
C VAL A 54 -16.08 3.64 10.55
N MET A 55 -16.61 3.15 9.42
CA MET A 55 -15.94 2.14 8.58
C MET A 55 -14.57 2.59 8.05
N PHE A 56 -14.40 3.87 7.72
CA PHE A 56 -13.10 4.42 7.31
C PHE A 56 -12.10 4.49 8.47
N SER A 57 -12.58 4.66 9.69
CA SER A 57 -11.73 4.60 10.89
C SER A 57 -11.26 3.17 11.16
N TYR A 58 -12.14 2.18 11.02
CA TYR A 58 -11.76 0.77 11.12
C TYR A 58 -10.75 0.37 10.04
N SER A 59 -10.90 0.88 8.81
CA SER A 59 -9.94 0.62 7.74
C SER A 59 -8.55 1.21 8.04
N ALA A 60 -8.50 2.40 8.67
CA ALA A 60 -7.24 3.01 9.12
C ALA A 60 -6.54 2.18 10.23
N VAL A 61 -7.29 1.60 11.16
CA VAL A 61 -6.71 0.71 12.18
C VAL A 61 -6.18 -0.59 11.55
N ILE A 62 -6.97 -1.19 10.65
CA ILE A 62 -6.59 -2.43 9.97
C ILE A 62 -5.35 -2.26 9.11
N ILE A 63 -5.19 -1.10 8.43
CA ILE A 63 -4.01 -0.88 7.59
C ILE A 63 -2.73 -0.74 8.43
N VAL A 64 -2.82 -0.16 9.62
CA VAL A 64 -1.69 -0.10 10.57
C VAL A 64 -1.29 -1.50 11.02
N ILE A 65 -2.27 -2.35 11.35
CA ILE A 65 -2.02 -3.75 11.73
C ILE A 65 -1.41 -4.52 10.54
N SER A 66 -1.93 -4.30 9.32
CA SER A 66 -1.42 -4.88 8.07
C SER A 66 0.05 -4.54 7.82
N SER A 67 0.41 -3.26 8.02
CA SER A 67 1.78 -2.77 7.93
C SER A 67 2.71 -3.48 8.93
N ILE A 68 2.29 -3.62 10.19
CA ILE A 68 3.06 -4.34 11.21
C ILE A 68 3.23 -5.82 10.82
N CYS A 69 2.17 -6.48 10.33
CA CYS A 69 2.24 -7.85 9.85
C CYS A 69 3.20 -8.01 8.68
N MET A 70 3.20 -7.08 7.71
CA MET A 70 4.17 -7.08 6.60
C MET A 70 5.61 -6.95 7.09
N GLN A 71 5.85 -6.05 8.05
CA GLN A 71 7.19 -5.87 8.62
C GLN A 71 7.67 -7.13 9.35
N LEU A 72 6.77 -7.80 10.08
CA LEU A 72 7.08 -9.09 10.71
C LEU A 72 7.34 -10.19 9.67
N ALA A 73 6.62 -10.20 8.54
CA ALA A 73 6.88 -11.11 7.42
C ALA A 73 8.30 -10.89 6.86
N TYR A 74 8.73 -9.64 6.72
CA TYR A 74 10.07 -9.30 6.25
C TYR A 74 11.18 -9.71 7.25
N ILE A 75 10.98 -9.45 8.54
CA ILE A 75 11.96 -9.81 9.58
C ILE A 75 12.11 -11.34 9.70
N THR A 76 10.99 -12.07 9.66
CA THR A 76 11.01 -13.54 9.76
C THR A 76 11.63 -14.19 8.53
N PHE A 77 11.45 -13.58 7.35
CA PHE A 77 12.15 -13.95 6.13
C PHE A 77 13.67 -13.79 6.28
N ARG A 78 14.15 -12.63 6.77
CA ARG A 78 15.58 -12.40 7.03
C ARG A 78 16.19 -13.33 8.09
N ARG A 79 15.37 -13.86 8.99
CA ARG A 79 15.78 -14.83 10.02
C ARG A 79 15.67 -16.29 9.55
N ASN A 80 15.46 -16.51 8.25
CA ASN A 80 15.25 -17.82 7.62
C ASN A 80 14.14 -18.68 8.29
N ARG A 81 13.14 -18.02 8.88
CA ARG A 81 11.97 -18.69 9.51
C ARG A 81 10.82 -18.73 8.52
N ILE A 82 10.96 -19.55 7.48
CA ILE A 82 10.03 -19.63 6.34
C ILE A 82 8.58 -19.90 6.78
N GLY A 83 8.36 -20.75 7.80
CA GLY A 83 7.02 -21.02 8.32
C GLY A 83 6.31 -19.78 8.86
N LEU A 84 7.02 -18.95 9.64
CA LEU A 84 6.48 -17.70 10.16
C LEU A 84 6.32 -16.64 9.06
N HIS A 85 7.25 -16.58 8.11
CA HIS A 85 7.12 -15.70 6.95
C HIS A 85 5.83 -15.98 6.16
N ARG A 86 5.54 -17.25 5.87
CA ARG A 86 4.29 -17.66 5.19
C ARG A 86 3.06 -17.25 5.99
N LEU A 87 3.06 -17.47 7.30
CA LEU A 87 1.95 -17.09 8.18
C LEU A 87 1.68 -15.58 8.12
N PHE A 88 2.72 -14.75 8.26
CA PHE A 88 2.56 -13.30 8.24
C PHE A 88 2.16 -12.78 6.85
N MET A 89 2.70 -13.34 5.76
CA MET A 89 2.27 -12.99 4.39
C MET A 89 0.79 -13.28 4.15
N VAL A 90 0.31 -14.44 4.61
CA VAL A 90 -1.12 -14.81 4.53
C VAL A 90 -1.97 -13.89 5.41
N ALA A 91 -1.52 -13.57 6.62
CA ALA A 91 -2.20 -12.64 7.50
C ALA A 91 -2.33 -11.24 6.85
N THR A 92 -1.24 -10.71 6.27
CA THR A 92 -1.26 -9.43 5.56
C THR A 92 -2.21 -9.46 4.36
N PHE A 93 -2.30 -10.59 3.64
CA PHE A 93 -3.25 -10.74 2.54
C PHE A 93 -4.71 -10.64 3.02
N PHE A 94 -5.06 -11.35 4.10
CA PHE A 94 -6.41 -11.26 4.65
C PHE A 94 -6.70 -9.85 5.18
N LEU A 95 -5.75 -9.20 5.86
CA LEU A 95 -5.91 -7.82 6.33
C LEU A 95 -6.11 -6.84 5.17
N GLY A 96 -5.35 -6.97 4.08
CA GLY A 96 -5.54 -6.19 2.86
C GLY A 96 -6.89 -6.43 2.19
N ALA A 97 -7.34 -7.69 2.13
CA ALA A 97 -8.67 -8.02 1.62
C ALA A 97 -9.80 -7.43 2.50
N THR A 98 -9.66 -7.52 3.83
CA THR A 98 -10.59 -6.89 4.78
C THR A 98 -10.62 -5.37 4.60
N PHE A 99 -9.47 -4.73 4.37
CA PHE A 99 -9.41 -3.30 4.06
C PHE A 99 -10.25 -2.94 2.82
N LEU A 100 -10.15 -3.72 1.74
CA LEU A 100 -10.96 -3.49 0.53
C LEU A 100 -12.46 -3.61 0.83
N VAL A 101 -12.86 -4.61 1.64
CA VAL A 101 -14.26 -4.76 2.04
C VAL A 101 -14.74 -3.55 2.85
N LEU A 102 -13.94 -3.07 3.80
CA LEU A 102 -14.27 -1.89 4.62
C LEU A 102 -14.41 -0.62 3.78
N GLN A 103 -13.60 -0.44 2.74
CA GLN A 103 -13.76 0.67 1.80
C GLN A 103 -15.11 0.62 1.10
N VAL A 104 -15.51 -0.56 0.62
CA VAL A 104 -16.82 -0.74 -0.03
C VAL A 104 -17.97 -0.49 0.95
N LEU A 105 -17.85 -0.94 2.19
CA LEU A 105 -18.85 -0.67 3.23
C LEU A 105 -18.93 0.83 3.57
N GLY A 106 -17.78 1.51 3.71
CA GLY A 106 -17.74 2.97 3.91
C GLY A 106 -18.40 3.74 2.75
N TRP A 107 -18.22 3.30 1.51
CA TRP A 107 -18.93 3.87 0.36
C TRP A 107 -20.44 3.61 0.37
N GLN A 108 -20.89 2.48 0.94
CA GLN A 108 -22.32 2.19 1.10
C GLN A 108 -22.95 3.07 2.18
N GLU A 109 -22.26 3.28 3.30
CA GLU A 109 -22.70 4.21 4.36
C GLU A 109 -22.80 5.64 3.83
N LEU A 110 -21.79 6.13 3.12
CA LEU A 110 -21.84 7.45 2.47
C LEU A 110 -23.04 7.61 1.52
N LYS A 111 -23.38 6.55 0.76
CA LYS A 111 -24.57 6.56 -0.10
C LYS A 111 -25.86 6.61 0.72
N ALA A 112 -25.92 5.89 1.83
CA ALA A 112 -27.08 5.86 2.71
C ALA A 112 -27.33 7.22 3.39
N GLU A 113 -26.26 7.96 3.69
CA GLU A 113 -26.32 9.34 4.22
C GLU A 113 -26.68 10.40 3.14
N GLY A 114 -26.93 9.98 1.90
CA GLY A 114 -27.31 10.87 0.81
C GLY A 114 -26.13 11.58 0.12
N ILE A 115 -24.88 11.24 0.48
CA ILE A 115 -23.67 11.75 -0.16
C ILE A 115 -23.42 10.93 -1.42
N LEU A 116 -24.12 11.29 -2.49
CA LEU A 116 -23.99 10.61 -3.77
C LEU A 116 -22.80 11.16 -4.58
N LEU A 117 -22.19 10.26 -5.37
CA LEU A 117 -21.19 10.58 -6.40
C LEU A 117 -21.64 11.68 -7.37
N LYS A 118 -22.95 11.82 -7.59
CA LYS A 118 -23.58 12.84 -8.42
C LYS A 118 -24.46 13.73 -7.54
N GLY A 119 -24.11 15.01 -7.44
CA GLY A 119 -24.88 16.01 -6.71
C GLY A 119 -24.00 16.95 -5.90
N ASN A 120 -23.14 16.39 -5.04
CA ASN A 120 -22.27 17.16 -4.15
C ASN A 120 -20.80 17.03 -4.57
N VAL A 121 -20.18 18.17 -4.92
CA VAL A 121 -18.77 18.27 -5.32
C VAL A 121 -17.83 17.68 -4.27
N ALA A 122 -18.10 17.90 -2.98
CA ALA A 122 -17.27 17.41 -1.89
C ALA A 122 -17.27 15.87 -1.80
N GLY A 123 -18.44 15.24 -1.95
CA GLY A 123 -18.58 13.79 -2.01
C GLY A 123 -17.87 13.18 -3.22
N SER A 124 -18.01 13.81 -4.41
CA SER A 124 -17.35 13.34 -5.62
C SER A 124 -15.82 13.27 -5.47
N PHE A 125 -15.19 14.26 -4.84
CA PHE A 125 -13.74 14.22 -4.60
C PHE A 125 -13.35 13.08 -3.65
N LEU A 126 -14.10 12.86 -2.57
CA LEU A 126 -13.84 11.74 -1.66
C LEU A 126 -13.90 10.41 -2.42
N TYR A 127 -14.95 10.17 -3.21
CA TYR A 127 -15.08 8.93 -3.98
C TYR A 127 -13.97 8.75 -5.01
N VAL A 128 -13.54 9.82 -5.69
CA VAL A 128 -12.46 9.72 -6.70
C VAL A 128 -11.12 9.44 -6.03
N ILE A 129 -10.78 10.14 -4.95
CA ILE A 129 -9.50 9.98 -4.24
C ILE A 129 -9.44 8.62 -3.53
N SER A 130 -10.49 8.27 -2.76
CA SER A 130 -10.57 6.96 -2.10
C SER A 130 -10.67 5.81 -3.10
N GLY A 131 -11.39 5.99 -4.21
CA GLY A 131 -11.51 5.02 -5.29
C GLY A 131 -10.18 4.80 -6.02
N ALA A 132 -9.44 5.86 -6.32
CA ALA A 132 -8.10 5.75 -6.87
C ALA A 132 -7.18 4.97 -5.91
N HIS A 133 -7.21 5.30 -4.61
CA HIS A 133 -6.44 4.57 -3.60
C HIS A 133 -6.85 3.08 -3.51
N PHE A 134 -8.15 2.79 -3.50
CA PHE A 134 -8.69 1.43 -3.51
C PHE A 134 -8.15 0.60 -4.68
N LEU A 135 -8.09 1.19 -5.89
CA LEU A 135 -7.53 0.50 -7.06
C LEU A 135 -6.04 0.15 -6.88
N HIS A 136 -5.26 1.02 -6.23
CA HIS A 136 -3.86 0.74 -5.93
C HIS A 136 -3.72 -0.40 -4.91
N VAL A 137 -4.51 -0.35 -3.83
CA VAL A 137 -4.52 -1.43 -2.82
C VAL A 137 -4.99 -2.74 -3.45
N ALA A 138 -6.01 -2.74 -4.30
CA ALA A 138 -6.48 -3.93 -4.99
C ALA A 138 -5.40 -4.54 -5.89
N GLY A 139 -4.67 -3.72 -6.65
CA GLY A 139 -3.50 -4.15 -7.41
C GLY A 139 -2.40 -4.73 -6.50
N GLY A 140 -2.15 -4.08 -5.36
CA GLY A 140 -1.24 -4.57 -4.32
C GLY A 140 -1.64 -5.93 -3.76
N VAL A 141 -2.92 -6.12 -3.40
CA VAL A 141 -3.46 -7.38 -2.85
C VAL A 141 -3.31 -8.52 -3.86
N ILE A 142 -3.55 -8.26 -5.15
CA ILE A 142 -3.33 -9.25 -6.22
C ILE A 142 -1.84 -9.60 -6.30
N ALA A 143 -0.96 -8.61 -6.28
CA ALA A 143 0.48 -8.86 -6.30
C ALA A 143 0.92 -9.64 -5.04
N LEU A 144 0.37 -9.32 -3.87
CA LEU A 144 0.62 -10.04 -2.62
C LEU A 144 0.16 -11.50 -2.70
N LEU A 145 -1.02 -11.77 -3.29
CA LEU A 145 -1.51 -13.12 -3.53
C LEU A 145 -0.53 -13.94 -4.38
N VAL A 146 0.02 -13.35 -5.44
CA VAL A 146 1.04 -14.00 -6.27
C VAL A 146 2.28 -14.33 -5.44
N PHE A 147 2.74 -13.40 -4.59
CA PHE A 147 3.88 -13.64 -3.69
C PHE A 147 3.59 -14.72 -2.64
N VAL A 148 2.36 -14.79 -2.10
CA VAL A 148 1.92 -15.87 -1.21
C VAL A 148 2.00 -17.21 -1.94
N ILE A 149 1.43 -17.33 -3.15
CA ILE A 149 1.48 -18.57 -3.95
C ILE A 149 2.93 -19.00 -4.22
N LEU A 150 3.80 -18.05 -4.59
CA LEU A 150 5.23 -18.30 -4.76
C LEU A 150 5.91 -18.75 -3.45
N ALA A 151 5.50 -18.18 -2.31
CA ALA A 151 6.01 -18.55 -0.99
C ALA A 151 5.69 -20.00 -0.60
N PHE A 152 4.54 -20.54 -1.04
CA PHE A 152 4.13 -21.93 -0.76
C PHE A 152 4.66 -22.93 -1.79
N THR A 153 4.77 -22.55 -3.07
CA THR A 153 5.20 -23.46 -4.16
C THR A 153 6.71 -23.59 -4.28
N ARG A 154 7.47 -22.52 -4.01
CA ARG A 154 8.92 -22.46 -4.31
C ARG A 154 9.81 -22.79 -3.12
N TYR A 155 9.37 -22.50 -1.89
CA TYR A 155 10.15 -22.75 -0.66
C TYR A 155 10.00 -24.18 -0.10
N ASN A 156 9.28 -25.08 -0.76
CA ASN A 156 9.13 -26.47 -0.31
C ASN A 156 10.22 -27.42 -0.85
N LYS A 157 11.19 -26.91 -1.64
CA LYS A 157 12.32 -27.71 -2.13
C LYS A 157 13.51 -27.61 -1.16
N PRO A 158 13.98 -28.72 -0.56
CA PRO A 158 15.06 -28.71 0.43
C PRO A 158 16.42 -28.27 -0.15
N GLU A 159 16.60 -28.35 -1.46
CA GLU A 159 17.82 -27.97 -2.20
C GLU A 159 17.99 -26.44 -2.40
N ASP A 160 16.97 -25.63 -2.11
CA ASP A 160 16.97 -24.18 -2.40
C ASP A 160 17.59 -23.32 -1.26
N THR A 161 17.92 -23.92 -0.10
CA THR A 161 18.62 -23.24 1.01
C THR A 161 20.11 -23.03 0.73
N LEU A 162 20.72 -23.83 -0.15
CA LEU A 162 22.10 -23.63 -0.61
C LEU A 162 22.18 -22.64 -1.79
N LEU A 163 21.09 -22.49 -2.55
CA LEU A 163 20.95 -21.52 -3.66
C LEU A 163 20.44 -20.14 -3.20
N GLU A 164 20.04 -20.00 -1.93
CA GLU A 164 19.62 -18.75 -1.30
C GLU A 164 20.74 -17.69 -1.28
N ASN A 165 22.01 -18.12 -1.32
CA ASN A 165 23.18 -17.24 -1.45
C ASN A 165 23.49 -16.78 -2.89
N ILE A 166 22.79 -17.31 -3.91
CA ILE A 166 23.12 -17.10 -5.33
C ILE A 166 22.11 -16.20 -6.06
N HIS A 167 20.89 -16.01 -5.53
CA HIS A 167 19.87 -15.16 -6.17
C HIS A 167 19.49 -13.93 -5.33
N PRO A 168 20.29 -12.83 -5.40
CA PRO A 168 19.93 -11.55 -4.79
C PRO A 168 18.54 -11.04 -5.21
N ASP A 169 18.02 -11.49 -6.36
CA ASP A 169 16.69 -11.13 -6.87
C ASP A 169 15.51 -11.55 -5.98
N LYS A 170 15.61 -12.68 -5.24
CA LYS A 170 14.50 -13.16 -4.39
C LYS A 170 14.29 -12.26 -3.17
N GLN A 171 15.38 -11.86 -2.51
CA GLN A 171 15.33 -10.94 -1.37
C GLN A 171 14.89 -9.53 -1.80
N ILE A 172 15.34 -9.10 -2.99
CA ILE A 172 14.92 -7.83 -3.58
C ILE A 172 13.41 -7.83 -3.84
N GLY A 173 12.82 -8.92 -4.32
CA GLY A 173 11.37 -9.03 -4.55
C GLY A 173 10.53 -8.83 -3.28
N VAL A 174 10.90 -9.47 -2.17
CA VAL A 174 10.18 -9.32 -0.89
C VAL A 174 10.38 -7.92 -0.31
N GLU A 175 11.58 -7.36 -0.42
CA GLU A 175 11.87 -5.98 0.02
C GLU A 175 11.07 -4.95 -0.79
N LEU A 176 10.98 -5.12 -2.11
CA LEU A 176 10.18 -4.27 -2.99
C LEU A 176 8.69 -4.34 -2.65
N MET A 177 8.16 -5.54 -2.44
CA MET A 177 6.77 -5.75 -2.04
C MET A 177 6.48 -5.06 -0.70
N ALA A 178 7.32 -5.30 0.32
CA ALA A 178 7.16 -4.66 1.62
C ALA A 178 7.20 -3.13 1.50
N THR A 179 8.16 -2.58 0.75
CA THR A 179 8.28 -1.14 0.53
C THR A 179 7.04 -0.55 -0.14
N TYR A 180 6.53 -1.20 -1.19
CA TYR A 180 5.31 -0.79 -1.86
C TYR A 180 4.09 -0.84 -0.93
N TRP A 181 3.95 -1.94 -0.18
CA TRP A 181 2.84 -2.12 0.75
C TRP A 181 2.84 -1.04 1.84
N HIS A 182 3.98 -0.80 2.48
CA HIS A 182 4.12 0.26 3.48
C HIS A 182 3.84 1.64 2.89
N PHE A 183 4.26 1.91 1.66
CA PHE A 183 3.95 3.17 0.99
C PHE A 183 2.45 3.37 0.82
N VAL A 184 1.73 2.35 0.33
CA VAL A 184 0.28 2.41 0.16
C VAL A 184 -0.42 2.58 1.51
N ASP A 185 0.03 1.87 2.56
CA ASP A 185 -0.52 2.00 3.92
C ASP A 185 -0.36 3.42 4.48
N VAL A 186 0.84 4.01 4.37
CA VAL A 186 1.12 5.37 4.82
C VAL A 186 0.32 6.39 4.02
N LEU A 187 0.19 6.18 2.71
CA LEU A 187 -0.61 7.04 1.84
C LEU A 187 -2.09 7.04 2.28
N TRP A 188 -2.65 5.90 2.66
CA TRP A 188 -4.02 5.85 3.17
C TRP A 188 -4.18 6.65 4.46
N LEU A 189 -3.25 6.49 5.41
CA LEU A 189 -3.29 7.23 6.67
C LEU A 189 -3.21 8.73 6.42
N TYR A 190 -2.35 9.17 5.52
CA TYR A 190 -2.31 10.57 5.07
C TYR A 190 -3.67 11.03 4.55
N LEU A 191 -4.30 10.28 3.65
CA LEU A 191 -5.61 10.63 3.09
C LEU A 191 -6.71 10.65 4.17
N PHE A 192 -6.71 9.67 5.07
CA PHE A 192 -7.66 9.59 6.18
C PHE A 192 -7.56 10.82 7.08
N PHE A 193 -6.35 11.17 7.54
CA PHE A 193 -6.15 12.38 8.35
C PHE A 193 -6.46 13.66 7.59
N PHE A 194 -6.11 13.71 6.30
CA PHE A 194 -6.44 14.85 5.45
C PHE A 194 -7.95 15.07 5.40
N PHE A 195 -8.75 14.04 5.11
CA PHE A 195 -10.21 14.17 5.08
C PHE A 195 -10.83 14.40 6.45
N GLN A 196 -10.25 13.86 7.52
CA GLN A 196 -10.74 14.08 8.89
C GLN A 196 -10.50 15.51 9.36
N MET A 197 -9.39 16.13 8.97
CA MET A 197 -9.04 17.51 9.37
C MET A 197 -9.57 18.57 8.41
N SER A 198 -9.84 18.21 7.15
CA SER A 198 -10.23 19.17 6.11
C SER A 198 -11.67 19.63 6.27
#